data_AF-A1SIR4-F1
#
_entry.id   AF-A1SIR4-F1
#
_cell.length_a   1.000
_cell.length_b   1.000
_cell.length_c   1.000
_cell.angle_alpha   90.00
_cell.angle_beta   90.00
_cell.angle_gamma   90.00
#
_symmetry.space_group_name_H-M   'P 1'
#
loop_
_entity.id
_entity.type
_entity.pdbx_description
1 polymer ?
#
loop_
_entity_poly.entity_id
_entity_poly.type
_entity_poly.pdbx_seq_one_letter_code
_entity_poly.pdbx_strand_id
1 'polypeptide(L)'
;MRAFVLTDFGNTPELADLDVPEPAEGEVHVRVHAASVNGFDVAVANSYLNGMEHRFPVVLGKDFAGTGDVVQAVRQTHPDGVDVAFHLAGDPGAHLPAARAGGRFVSTLIGSPEQLPTQRRSSSASTPTPIRPSWSAPPPTRSTVSPT
;
A
#
# COMPACT_ATOMS: atom_id res chain seq x y z
N MET A 1 5.18 8.41 15.59
CA MET A 1 5.29 7.01 15.09
C MET A 1 6.74 6.68 14.79
N ARG A 2 7.11 5.39 14.91
CA ARG A 2 8.44 4.91 14.54
C ARG A 2 8.42 4.39 13.11
N ALA A 3 9.30 4.85 12.24
CA ALA A 3 9.27 4.60 10.80
C ALA A 3 10.67 4.40 10.21
N PHE A 4 10.78 3.59 9.17
CA PHE A 4 12.02 3.42 8.41
C PHE A 4 12.08 4.46 7.30
N VAL A 5 13.10 5.31 7.30
CA VAL A 5 13.15 6.54 6.50
C VAL A 5 14.45 6.72 5.74
N LEU A 6 14.35 7.36 4.58
CA LEU A 6 15.47 7.94 3.85
C LEU A 6 15.49 9.44 4.11
N THR A 7 16.58 9.96 4.68
CA THR A 7 16.68 11.37 5.12
C THR A 7 17.22 12.31 4.04
N ASP A 8 17.99 11.79 3.09
CA ASP A 8 18.48 12.47 1.90
C ASP A 8 18.88 11.43 0.85
N PHE A 9 19.11 11.85 -0.39
CA PHE A 9 19.69 10.99 -1.41
C PHE A 9 21.07 10.48 -1.03
N GLY A 10 21.37 9.24 -1.40
CA GLY A 10 22.64 8.58 -1.10
C GLY A 10 22.83 8.14 0.36
N ASN A 11 21.94 8.54 1.28
CA ASN A 11 21.98 8.07 2.66
C ASN A 11 21.48 6.63 2.76
N THR A 12 21.99 5.90 3.76
CA THR A 12 21.41 4.61 4.14
C THR A 12 20.12 4.86 4.92
N PRO A 13 18.99 4.20 4.57
CA PRO A 13 17.77 4.33 5.34
C PRO A 13 17.94 3.89 6.80
N GLU A 14 17.26 4.58 7.70
CA GLU A 14 17.37 4.37 9.14
C GLU A 14 16.01 4.38 9.83
N LEU A 15 15.96 3.88 11.07
CA LEU A 15 14.76 3.91 11.88
C LEU A 15 14.71 5.22 12.67
N ALA A 16 13.66 6.01 12.45
CA ALA A 16 13.46 7.30 13.10
C ALA A 16 12.09 7.40 13.79
N ASP A 17 12.00 8.26 14.80
CA ASP A 17 10.73 8.68 15.39
C ASP A 17 10.26 9.97 14.72
N LEU A 18 9.03 9.94 14.20
CA LEU A 18 8.36 11.06 13.52
C LEU A 18 7.06 11.39 14.24
N ASP A 19 6.52 12.58 14.00
CA ASP A 19 5.14 12.87 14.39
C ASP A 19 4.16 11.97 13.64
N VAL A 20 3.04 11.63 14.28
CA VAL A 20 1.93 11.00 13.56
C VAL A 20 1.25 12.12 12.77
N PRO A 21 1.14 12.03 11.44
CA PRO A 21 0.39 13.04 10.68
C PRO A 21 -1.07 13.07 11.15
N GLU A 22 -1.83 14.12 10.84
CA GLU A 22 -3.28 14.13 11.01
C GLU A 22 -3.93 13.77 9.66
N PRO A 23 -5.02 12.98 9.62
CA PRO A 23 -5.61 12.55 8.37
C PRO A 23 -6.45 13.69 7.79
N ALA A 24 -6.29 13.96 6.49
CA ALA A 24 -7.17 14.86 5.77
C ALA A 24 -8.55 14.24 5.49
N GLU A 25 -9.45 15.00 4.86
CA GLU A 25 -10.74 14.49 4.43
C GLU A 25 -10.58 13.31 3.46
N GLY A 26 -11.24 12.19 3.76
CA GLY A 26 -11.12 10.96 2.97
C GLY A 26 -9.86 10.14 3.26
N GLU A 27 -9.00 10.57 4.19
CA GLU A 27 -7.85 9.80 4.67
C GLU A 27 -8.18 9.10 5.99
N VAL A 28 -7.37 8.10 6.35
CA VAL A 28 -7.54 7.34 7.60
C VAL A 28 -6.19 7.04 8.23
N HIS A 29 -6.14 7.11 9.55
CA HIS A 29 -5.03 6.56 10.31
C HIS A 29 -5.10 5.04 10.35
N VAL A 30 -4.07 4.42 9.80
CA VAL A 30 -3.87 2.97 9.92
C VAL A 30 -2.76 2.72 10.92
N ARG A 31 -3.11 2.01 12.00
CA ARG A 31 -2.10 1.38 12.85
C ARG A 31 -1.54 0.17 12.11
N VAL A 32 -0.34 0.33 11.56
CA VAL A 32 0.38 -0.72 10.82
C VAL A 32 0.86 -1.80 11.78
N HIS A 33 0.56 -3.06 11.45
CA HIS A 33 1.05 -4.25 12.18
C HIS A 33 2.19 -4.95 11.45
N ALA A 34 2.14 -4.94 10.12
CA ALA A 34 3.16 -5.49 9.26
C ALA A 34 3.25 -4.69 7.96
N ALA A 35 4.45 -4.62 7.39
CA ALA A 35 4.71 -4.06 6.06
C ALA A 35 5.65 -5.01 5.31
N SER A 36 5.49 -5.11 3.99
CA SER A 36 6.43 -5.86 3.14
C SER A 36 7.55 -4.95 2.64
N VAL A 37 8.68 -5.57 2.29
CA VAL A 37 9.77 -4.90 1.57
C VAL A 37 9.73 -5.39 0.13
N ASN A 38 9.58 -4.47 -0.80
CA ASN A 38 9.48 -4.73 -2.23
C ASN A 38 10.65 -4.10 -3.00
N GLY A 39 10.78 -4.42 -4.28
CA GLY A 39 11.79 -3.81 -5.15
C GLY A 39 11.67 -2.28 -5.27
N PHE A 40 10.45 -1.74 -5.08
CA PHE A 40 10.24 -0.29 -5.06
C PHE A 40 10.96 0.37 -3.86
N ASP A 41 10.91 -0.23 -2.68
CA ASP A 41 11.59 0.29 -1.48
C ASP A 41 13.11 0.33 -1.68
N VAL A 42 13.66 -0.70 -2.33
CA VAL A 42 15.07 -0.76 -2.73
C VAL A 42 15.40 0.34 -3.74
N ALA A 43 14.55 0.58 -4.73
CA ALA A 43 14.76 1.65 -5.72
C ALA A 43 14.77 3.04 -5.05
N VAL A 44 13.83 3.29 -4.13
CA VAL A 44 13.78 4.53 -3.34
C VAL A 44 15.06 4.70 -2.53
N ALA A 45 15.50 3.67 -1.81
CA ALA A 45 16.75 3.69 -1.04
C ALA A 45 17.98 3.98 -1.93
N ASN A 46 17.95 3.60 -3.20
CA ASN A 46 18.99 3.88 -4.19
C ASN A 46 18.81 5.23 -4.91
N SER A 47 17.99 6.15 -4.38
CA SER A 47 17.79 7.51 -4.90
C SER A 47 17.10 7.60 -6.25
N TYR A 48 16.31 6.59 -6.64
CA TYR A 48 15.58 6.60 -7.92
C TYR A 48 14.42 7.61 -7.94
N LEU A 49 14.11 8.26 -6.80
CA LEU A 49 13.19 9.40 -6.75
C LEU A 49 13.82 10.72 -7.20
N ASN A 50 15.12 10.76 -7.52
CA ASN A 50 15.77 11.99 -7.99
C ASN A 50 15.13 12.48 -9.29
N GLY A 51 14.62 13.71 -9.29
CA GLY A 51 13.85 14.29 -10.39
C GLY A 51 12.34 13.98 -10.35
N MET A 52 11.85 13.26 -9.34
CA MET A 52 10.42 13.09 -9.05
C MET A 52 9.99 13.96 -7.86
N GLU A 53 8.71 14.31 -7.75
CA GLU A 53 8.21 15.02 -6.56
C GLU A 53 8.25 14.11 -5.32
N HIS A 54 8.90 14.57 -4.26
CA HIS A 54 8.97 13.91 -2.96
C HIS A 54 9.36 14.94 -1.88
N ARG A 55 9.23 14.55 -0.61
CA ARG A 55 9.67 15.34 0.55
C ARG A 55 10.45 14.45 1.49
N PHE A 56 11.58 14.96 1.98
CA PHE A 56 12.36 14.29 3.02
C PHE A 56 11.82 14.60 4.42
N PRO A 57 11.93 13.66 5.38
CA PRO A 57 12.35 12.28 5.18
C PRO A 57 11.29 11.48 4.40
N VAL A 58 11.72 10.62 3.49
CA VAL A 58 10.82 9.70 2.77
C VAL A 58 10.60 8.46 3.62
N VAL A 59 9.35 8.15 3.97
CA VAL A 59 8.98 6.90 4.68
C VAL A 59 8.91 5.74 3.68
N LEU A 60 9.65 4.66 3.94
CA LEU A 60 9.64 3.43 3.13
C LEU A 60 8.51 2.49 3.58
N GLY A 61 8.15 1.52 2.74
CA GLY A 61 7.08 0.55 3.00
C GLY A 61 5.74 0.99 2.43
N LYS A 62 5.58 0.87 1.10
CA LYS A 62 4.34 1.22 0.38
C LYS A 62 3.17 0.24 0.61
N ASP A 63 3.46 -0.99 1.02
CA ASP A 63 2.47 -2.06 1.21
C ASP A 63 2.45 -2.50 2.68
N PHE A 64 1.26 -2.53 3.28
CA PHE A 64 1.10 -2.86 4.69
C PHE A 64 -0.22 -3.57 5.01
N ALA A 65 -0.25 -4.21 6.18
CA ALA A 65 -1.44 -4.71 6.84
C ALA A 65 -1.57 -4.04 8.21
N GLY A 66 -2.77 -3.53 8.50
CA GLY A 66 -3.02 -2.72 9.68
C GLY A 66 -4.49 -2.63 10.03
N THR A 67 -4.81 -1.84 11.05
CA THR A 67 -6.18 -1.54 11.48
C THR A 67 -6.48 -0.05 11.38
N GLY A 68 -7.61 0.31 10.78
CA GLY A 68 -8.14 1.67 10.66
C GLY A 68 -9.56 1.63 10.08
N ASP A 69 -10.33 2.70 10.19
CA ASP A 69 -11.69 2.78 9.65
C ASP A 69 -11.70 3.24 8.19
N VAL A 70 -11.24 2.36 7.30
CA VAL A 70 -11.14 2.63 5.87
C VAL A 70 -12.52 2.87 5.23
N VAL A 71 -13.55 2.17 5.72
CA VAL A 71 -14.91 2.32 5.20
C VAL A 71 -15.46 3.72 5.48
N GLN A 72 -15.22 4.24 6.68
CA GLN A 72 -15.64 5.59 7.03
C GLN A 72 -14.93 6.64 6.16
N ALA A 73 -13.63 6.52 5.95
CA ALA A 73 -12.88 7.43 5.08
C ALA A 73 -13.39 7.41 3.62
N VAL A 74 -13.67 6.23 3.07
CA VAL A 74 -14.31 6.11 1.74
C VAL A 74 -15.67 6.81 1.72
N ARG A 75 -16.48 6.67 2.79
CA ARG A 75 -17.81 7.27 2.85
C ARG A 75 -17.82 8.78 3.05
N GLN A 76 -16.76 9.38 3.58
CA GLN A 76 -16.67 10.85 3.64
C GLN A 76 -16.68 11.47 2.23
N THR A 77 -15.92 10.87 1.31
CA THR A 77 -15.80 11.37 -0.06
C THR A 77 -16.85 10.77 -1.01
N HIS A 78 -17.35 9.57 -0.70
CA HIS A 78 -18.36 8.85 -1.46
C HIS A 78 -19.46 8.33 -0.52
N PRO A 79 -20.43 9.17 -0.12
CA PRO A 79 -21.44 8.83 0.90
C PRO A 79 -22.20 7.53 0.64
N ASP A 80 -22.47 7.22 -0.62
CA ASP A 80 -23.17 5.99 -1.03
C ASP A 80 -22.24 4.78 -1.17
N GLY A 81 -20.93 4.97 -1.10
CA GLY A 81 -19.89 4.00 -1.40
C GLY A 81 -19.45 4.02 -2.88
N VAL A 82 -18.42 3.24 -3.20
CA VAL A 82 -17.85 3.17 -4.55
C VAL A 82 -18.54 2.12 -5.42
N ASP A 83 -18.52 2.31 -6.75
CA ASP A 83 -19.05 1.33 -7.71
C ASP A 83 -18.36 -0.03 -7.62
N VAL A 84 -17.04 -0.02 -7.40
CA VAL A 84 -16.19 -1.22 -7.32
C VAL A 84 -15.17 -1.05 -6.20
N ALA A 85 -15.06 -2.04 -5.32
CA ALA A 85 -14.03 -2.13 -4.30
C ALA A 85 -13.15 -3.37 -4.51
N PHE A 86 -11.83 -3.18 -4.58
CA PHE A 86 -10.83 -4.26 -4.62
C PHE A 86 -10.23 -4.46 -3.23
N HIS A 87 -10.50 -5.61 -2.62
CA HIS A 87 -10.08 -5.95 -1.27
C HIS A 87 -8.92 -6.94 -1.28
N LEU A 88 -7.77 -6.47 -0.80
CA LEU A 88 -6.49 -7.19 -0.84
C LEU A 88 -6.02 -7.68 0.54
N ALA A 89 -6.50 -7.07 1.63
CA ALA A 89 -6.07 -7.37 3.00
C ALA A 89 -7.12 -6.98 4.04
N GLY A 90 -7.16 -7.72 5.15
CA GLY A 90 -8.09 -7.49 6.27
C GLY A 90 -9.33 -8.36 6.22
N ASP A 91 -10.36 -8.00 7.00
CA ASP A 91 -11.64 -8.70 7.03
C ASP A 91 -12.54 -8.25 5.84
N PRO A 92 -12.84 -9.15 4.89
CA PRO A 92 -13.71 -8.83 3.76
C PRO A 92 -15.11 -8.37 4.19
N GLY A 93 -15.66 -8.92 5.29
CA GLY A 93 -16.99 -8.58 5.78
C GLY A 93 -17.09 -7.14 6.28
N ALA A 94 -16.12 -6.73 7.09
CA ALA A 94 -16.00 -5.36 7.59
C ALA A 94 -15.79 -4.33 6.47
N HIS A 95 -15.10 -4.68 5.38
CA HIS A 95 -14.82 -3.76 4.27
C HIS A 95 -15.88 -3.75 3.17
N LEU A 96 -16.76 -4.76 3.11
CA LEU A 96 -17.86 -4.85 2.14
C LEU A 96 -18.70 -3.56 2.02
N PRO A 97 -19.00 -2.81 3.10
CA PRO A 97 -19.81 -1.59 3.03
C PRO A 97 -19.11 -0.39 2.36
N ALA A 98 -17.84 -0.51 1.97
CA ALA A 98 -17.13 0.50 1.17
C ALA A 98 -17.67 0.59 -0.27
N ALA A 99 -18.12 -0.52 -0.84
CA ALA A 99 -18.83 -0.47 -2.11
C ALA A 99 -20.24 0.12 -1.88
N ARG A 100 -20.93 0.56 -2.92
CA ARG A 100 -22.36 0.94 -2.85
C ARG A 100 -23.31 -0.25 -3.03
N ALA A 101 -24.58 -0.07 -2.66
CA ALA A 101 -25.61 -1.07 -2.95
C ALA A 101 -25.67 -1.36 -4.46
N GLY A 102 -25.70 -2.65 -4.83
CA GLY A 102 -25.60 -3.08 -6.23
C GLY A 102 -24.22 -2.87 -6.89
N GLY A 103 -23.21 -2.40 -6.16
CA GLY A 103 -21.83 -2.32 -6.60
C GLY A 103 -21.10 -3.67 -6.57
N ARG A 104 -19.84 -3.66 -7.01
CA ARG A 104 -18.97 -4.85 -7.06
C ARG A 104 -17.95 -4.85 -5.93
N PHE A 105 -17.82 -5.99 -5.26
CA PHE A 105 -16.78 -6.20 -4.26
C PHE A 105 -15.91 -7.39 -4.67
N VAL A 106 -14.67 -7.11 -5.07
CA VAL A 106 -13.73 -8.13 -5.54
C VAL A 106 -12.72 -8.37 -4.44
N SER A 107 -12.54 -9.61 -4.01
CA SER A 107 -11.50 -9.92 -3.03
C SER A 107 -10.66 -11.12 -3.44
N THR A 108 -9.37 -11.03 -3.12
CA THR A 108 -8.40 -12.12 -3.25
C THR A 108 -8.43 -13.09 -2.07
N LEU A 109 -9.15 -12.76 -0.99
CA LEU A 109 -9.18 -13.55 0.26
C LEU A 109 -10.41 -14.44 0.42
N ILE A 110 -11.40 -14.33 -0.48
CA ILE A 110 -12.57 -15.21 -0.52
C ILE A 110 -12.56 -16.02 -1.80
N GLY A 111 -12.97 -17.29 -1.73
CA GLY A 111 -13.14 -18.19 -2.87
C GLY A 111 -14.54 -18.13 -3.48
N SER A 112 -15.55 -17.66 -2.74
CA SER A 112 -16.90 -17.43 -3.27
C SER A 112 -17.63 -16.26 -2.56
N PRO A 113 -18.63 -15.66 -3.23
CA PRO A 113 -19.52 -14.65 -2.64
C PRO A 113 -20.24 -15.05 -1.36
N GLU A 114 -20.55 -16.35 -1.21
CA GLU A 114 -21.33 -16.89 -0.11
C GLU A 114 -20.60 -16.83 1.24
N GLN A 115 -19.29 -16.62 1.21
CA GLN A 115 -18.47 -16.43 2.41
C GLN A 115 -18.62 -15.04 3.02
N LEU A 116 -19.26 -14.11 2.31
CA LEU A 116 -19.58 -12.78 2.84
C LEU A 116 -20.98 -12.78 3.48
N PRO A 117 -21.21 -11.93 4.50
CA PRO A 117 -22.55 -11.72 5.03
C PRO A 117 -23.53 -11.39 3.90
N THR A 118 -24.68 -12.05 3.89
CA THR A 118 -25.69 -11.95 2.82
C THR A 118 -26.20 -10.50 2.72
N GLN A 119 -25.58 -9.70 1.86
CA GLN A 119 -26.09 -8.40 1.44
C GLN A 119 -26.06 -8.29 -0.08
N ARG A 120 -27.03 -7.55 -0.62
CA ARG A 120 -27.42 -7.41 -2.04
C ARG A 120 -26.33 -6.71 -2.89
N ARG A 121 -25.17 -7.36 -3.02
CA ARG A 121 -23.97 -6.87 -3.70
C ARG A 121 -23.38 -8.02 -4.50
N SER A 122 -22.99 -7.76 -5.75
CA SER A 122 -22.27 -8.75 -6.54
C SER A 122 -20.82 -8.79 -6.06
N SER A 123 -20.38 -9.90 -5.50
CA SER A 123 -18.96 -10.12 -5.19
C SER A 123 -18.36 -11.14 -6.15
N SER A 124 -17.04 -11.09 -6.34
CA SER A 124 -16.31 -12.06 -7.14
C SER A 124 -14.97 -12.37 -6.48
N ALA A 125 -14.63 -13.65 -6.42
CA ALA A 125 -13.31 -14.12 -6.00
C ALA A 125 -12.33 -13.97 -7.16
N SER A 126 -11.10 -13.53 -6.87
CA SER A 126 -10.00 -13.56 -7.83
C SER A 126 -8.84 -14.34 -7.24
N THR A 127 -8.38 -15.37 -7.95
CA THR A 127 -7.17 -16.12 -7.56
C THR A 127 -5.94 -15.33 -8.00
N PRO A 128 -5.01 -14.97 -7.10
CA PRO A 128 -3.80 -14.29 -7.50
C PRO A 128 -2.90 -15.24 -8.30
N THR A 129 -2.75 -14.99 -9.60
CA THR A 129 -1.69 -15.60 -10.41
C THR A 129 -0.35 -15.03 -9.92
N PRO A 130 0.66 -15.86 -9.58
CA PRO A 130 1.95 -15.35 -9.14
C PRO A 130 2.58 -14.48 -10.24
N ILE A 131 2.69 -13.19 -9.97
CA ILE A 131 3.38 -12.23 -10.85
C ILE A 131 4.87 -12.43 -10.61
N ARG A 132 5.59 -12.96 -11.61
CA ARG A 132 7.06 -12.86 -11.63
C ARG A 132 7.41 -11.39 -11.89
N PRO A 133 8.07 -10.66 -10.97
CA PRO A 133 8.49 -9.30 -11.26
C PRO A 133 9.51 -9.32 -12.41
N SER A 134 9.16 -8.71 -13.54
CA SER A 134 9.98 -8.64 -14.75
C SER A 134 10.88 -7.40 -14.75
N TRP A 135 11.62 -7.18 -13.66
CA TRP A 135 12.53 -6.03 -13.57
C TRP A 135 13.95 -6.57 -13.43
N SER A 136 14.71 -6.50 -14.52
CA SER A 136 16.16 -6.68 -14.48
C SER A 136 16.76 -5.39 -13.93
N ALA A 137 17.35 -5.43 -12.73
CA ALA A 137 18.17 -4.34 -12.24
C ALA A 137 19.33 -4.10 -13.23
N PRO A 138 19.66 -2.85 -13.60
CA PRO A 138 20.85 -2.59 -14.38
C PRO A 138 22.09 -3.10 -13.63
N PRO A 139 23.09 -3.66 -14.33
CA PRO A 139 24.29 -4.18 -13.67
C PRO A 139 25.02 -3.05 -12.93
N PRO A 140 25.65 -3.32 -11.78
CA PRO A 140 26.37 -2.31 -11.04
C PRO A 140 27.51 -1.74 -11.89
N THR A 141 27.61 -0.42 -11.96
CA THR A 141 28.74 0.27 -12.59
C THR A 141 30.00 -0.02 -11.77
N ARG A 142 30.87 -0.88 -12.31
CA ARG A 142 32.16 -1.18 -11.70
C ARG A 142 33.09 0.01 -12.00
N SER A 143 33.29 0.91 -11.04
CA SER A 143 34.37 1.89 -11.13
C SER A 143 35.71 1.16 -11.15
N THR A 144 36.35 1.11 -12.31
CA THR A 144 37.74 0.67 -12.43
C THR A 144 38.64 1.76 -11.88
N VAL A 145 39.18 1.54 -10.67
CA VAL A 145 40.32 2.30 -10.18
C VAL A 145 41.56 1.75 -10.88
N SER A 146 42.21 2.56 -11.71
CA SER A 146 43.52 2.23 -12.27
C SER A 146 44.57 2.29 -11.16
N PRO A 147 45.44 1.27 -11.00
CA PRO A 147 46.55 1.36 -10.06
C PRO A 147 47.60 2.34 -10.59
N THR A 148 48.23 3.06 -9.65
CA THR A 148 49.39 3.93 -9.87
C THR A 148 50.69 3.13 -9.86
#